data_AF-A0A1Q7PX93-F1
#
_entry.id   AF-A0A1Q7PX93-F1
#
_cell.length_a   1.000
_cell.length_b   1.000
_cell.length_c   1.000
_cell.angle_alpha   90.00
_cell.angle_beta   90.00
_cell.angle_gamma   90.00
#
_symmetry.space_group_name_H-M   'P 1'
#
loop_
_entity.id
_entity.type
_entity.pdbx_description
1 polymer ?
#
loop_
_entity_poly.entity_id
_entity_poly.type
_entity_poly.pdbx_seq_one_letter_code
_entity_poly.pdbx_strand_id
1 'polypeptide(L)' 'MKCTKCDLQLDFVGRYIVREDFEAGAPAQIRDMEVWQCDVCKTYYEASMSGKPVPIRFMQSLFKRLE' A
#
# COMPACT_ATOMS: atom_id res chain seq x y z
N MET A 1 -2.66 6.19 11.23
CA MET A 1 -3.60 6.14 10.08
C MET A 1 -4.85 5.35 10.47
N LYS A 2 -6.03 5.65 9.92
CA LYS A 2 -7.30 4.96 10.26
C LYS A 2 -7.88 4.19 9.07
N CYS A 3 -8.48 3.04 9.32
CA CYS A 3 -9.19 2.25 8.34
C CYS A 3 -10.44 3.01 7.86
N THR A 4 -10.57 3.22 6.55
CA THR A 4 -11.73 3.92 5.98
C THR A 4 -13.04 3.15 6.09
N LYS A 5 -13.00 1.85 6.42
CA LYS A 5 -14.18 1.00 6.61
C LYS A 5 -14.59 0.86 8.07
N CYS A 6 -13.63 0.72 8.97
CA CYS A 6 -13.88 0.38 10.37
C CYS A 6 -13.64 1.57 11.34
N ASP A 7 -13.07 2.69 10.86
CA ASP A 7 -12.58 3.82 11.65
C ASP A 7 -11.54 3.47 12.74
N LEU A 8 -10.98 2.26 12.68
CA LEU A 8 -9.97 1.78 13.61
C LEU A 8 -8.55 2.14 13.17
N GLN A 9 -7.62 2.19 14.11
CA GLN A 9 -6.21 2.39 13.81
C GLN A 9 -5.68 1.25 12.93
N LEU A 10 -4.84 1.61 11.96
CA LEU A 10 -4.13 0.65 11.12
C LEU A 10 -2.77 0.32 11.73
N ASP A 11 -2.39 -0.94 11.63
CA ASP A 11 -1.10 -1.47 12.07
C ASP A 11 -0.09 -1.43 10.95
N PHE A 12 1.15 -1.08 11.27
CA PHE A 12 2.23 -1.04 10.29
C PHE A 12 2.64 -2.47 9.93
N VAL A 13 2.66 -2.77 8.63
CA VAL A 13 3.07 -4.10 8.13
C VAL A 13 4.53 -4.06 7.68
N GLY A 14 4.92 -3.01 6.97
CA GLY A 14 6.27 -2.85 6.47
C GLY A 14 6.37 -1.90 5.28
N ARG A 15 7.60 -1.72 4.80
CA ARG A 15 7.89 -1.02 3.56
C ARG A 15 8.12 -2.01 2.43
N TYR A 16 7.59 -1.68 1.26
CA TYR A 16 7.66 -2.52 0.08
C TYR A 16 8.12 -1.70 -1.11
N ILE A 17 8.96 -2.29 -1.95
CA ILE A 17 9.24 -1.75 -3.27
C ILE A 17 8.17 -2.24 -4.23
N VAL A 18 7.43 -1.30 -4.81
CA VAL A 18 6.39 -1.55 -5.81
C VAL A 18 6.90 -1.08 -7.15
N ARG A 19 6.79 -1.96 -8.15
CA ARG A 19 6.96 -1.58 -9.55
C ARG A 19 5.56 -1.53 -10.15
N GLU A 20 5.09 -0.32 -10.39
CA GLU A 20 3.85 -0.08 -11.12
C GLU A 20 4.19 -0.03 -12.60
N ASP A 21 3.83 -1.08 -13.33
CA ASP A 21 3.82 -1.06 -14.79
C ASP A 21 2.61 -0.22 -15.22
N PHE A 22 2.84 1.04 -15.55
CA PHE A 22 1.86 1.89 -16.23
C PHE A 22 1.67 1.36 -17.67
N GLU A 23 0.54 1.71 -18.30
CA GLU A 23 0.13 1.25 -19.64
C GLU A 23 1.29 1.17 -20.66
N ALA A 24 1.15 0.25 -21.63
CA ALA A 24 2.18 -0.11 -22.60
C ALA A 24 2.90 1.12 -23.18
N GLY A 25 4.14 1.35 -22.73
CA GLY A 25 5.01 2.43 -23.18
C GLY A 25 5.44 3.42 -22.07
N ALA A 26 4.82 3.39 -20.89
CA ALA A 26 5.28 4.17 -19.75
C ALA A 26 6.43 3.47 -19.01
N PRO A 27 7.45 4.21 -18.53
CA PRO A 27 8.50 3.63 -17.71
C PRO A 27 7.89 3.08 -16.42
N ALA A 28 8.26 1.85 -16.05
CA ALA A 28 7.83 1.25 -14.82
C ALA A 28 8.30 2.12 -13.64
N GLN A 29 7.36 2.57 -12.80
CA GLN A 29 7.69 3.41 -11.65
C GLN A 29 8.02 2.49 -10.47
N ILE A 30 9.27 2.59 -10.00
CA ILE A 30 9.71 1.95 -8.77
C ILE A 30 9.50 2.95 -7.64
N ARG A 31 8.63 2.63 -6.69
CA ARG A 31 8.39 3.47 -5.51
C ARG A 31 8.50 2.65 -4.23
N ASP A 32 9.01 3.30 -3.18
CA ASP A 32 8.88 2.82 -1.81
C ASP A 32 7.45 3.06 -1.33
N MET A 33 6.85 2.05 -0.70
CA MET A 33 5.47 2.09 -0.26
C MET A 33 5.35 1.52 1.14
N GLU A 34 4.89 2.34 2.07
CA GLU A 34 4.52 1.91 3.42
C GLU A 34 3.14 1.25 3.40
N VAL A 35 3.10 -0.02 3.82
CA VAL A 35 1.89 -0.83 3.88
C VAL A 35 1.42 -0.96 5.32
N TRP A 36 0.11 -0.79 5.48
CA TRP A 36 -0.59 -0.85 6.75
C TRP A 36 -1.80 -1.79 6.63
N GLN A 37 -2.21 -2.43 7.72
CA GLN A 37 -3.35 -3.36 7.71
C GLN A 37 -4.34 -3.00 8.81
N CYS A 38 -5.63 -3.19 8.52
CA CYS A 38 -6.67 -3.18 9.55
C CYS A 38 -6.80 -4.58 10.16
N ASP A 39 -6.60 -4.72 11.47
CA ASP A 39 -6.72 -6.03 12.11
C ASP A 39 -8.14 -6.62 12.06
N VAL A 40 -9.18 -5.77 11.96
CA VAL A 40 -10.58 -6.21 11.94
C VAL A 40 -11.02 -6.68 10.56
N CYS A 41 -10.90 -5.83 9.53
CA CYS A 41 -11.36 -6.18 8.18
C CYS A 41 -10.26 -6.78 7.29
N LYS A 42 -9.05 -6.92 7.81
CA LYS A 42 -7.84 -7.45 7.14
C LYS A 42 -7.46 -6.75 5.84
N THR A 43 -8.04 -5.59 5.54
CA THR A 43 -7.74 -4.79 4.35
C THR A 43 -6.38 -4.11 4.49
N TYR A 44 -5.58 -4.16 3.42
CA TYR A 44 -4.29 -3.47 3.34
C TYR A 44 -4.43 -2.07 2.73
N TYR A 45 -3.60 -1.16 3.19
CA TYR A 45 -3.59 0.25 2.80
C TYR A 45 -2.17 0.72 2.55
N GLU A 46 -2.00 1.59 1.56
CA GLU A 46 -0.79 2.40 1.38
C GLU A 46 -1.03 3.81 1.93
N ALA A 47 0.04 4.45 2.41
CA ALA A 47 0.02 5.88 2.69
C ALA A 47 0.15 6.64 1.35
N SER A 48 -0.90 7.32 0.91
CA SER A 48 -0.77 8.21 -0.24
C SER A 48 0.12 9.42 0.10
N MET A 49 0.66 10.10 -0.91
CA MET A 49 1.36 11.38 -0.73
C MET A 49 0.51 12.45 0.00
N SER A 50 -0.80 12.27 0.06
CA SER A 50 -1.76 13.13 0.77
C SER A 50 -1.93 12.75 2.24
N GLY A 51 -1.21 11.73 2.75
CA GLY A 51 -1.35 11.19 4.09
C GLY A 51 -2.65 10.40 4.33
N LYS A 52 -3.39 10.08 3.26
CA LYS A 52 -4.66 9.34 3.35
C LYS A 52 -4.42 7.86 3.05
N PRO A 53 -5.03 6.93 3.82
CA PRO A 53 -4.99 5.51 3.53
C PRO A 53 -5.70 5.22 2.21
N VAL A 54 -4.97 4.69 1.24
CA VAL A 54 -5.55 4.20 -0.02
C VAL A 54 -5.57 2.66 0.04
N PRO A 55 -6.72 2.01 -0.14
CA PRO A 55 -6.80 0.56 -0.07
C PRO A 55 -6.05 -0.08 -1.23
N ILE A 56 -5.12 -0.98 -0.93
CA ILE A 56 -4.35 -1.72 -1.91
C ILE A 56 -5.27 -2.79 -2.51
N ARG A 57 -5.59 -2.65 -3.80
CA ARG A 57 -6.45 -3.61 -4.52
C ARG A 57 -5.67 -4.70 -5.24
N PHE A 58 -4.37 -4.48 -5.48
CA PHE A 58 -3.52 -5.40 -6.24
C PHE A 58 -2.22 -5.66 -5.48
N MET A 59 -2.18 -6.74 -4.70
CA MET A 59 -0.97 -7.17 -3.98
C MET A 59 0.09 -7.84 -4.88
N GLN A 60 -0.28 -8.21 -6.11
CA GLN A 60 0.62 -8.93 -7.03
C GLN A 60 1.83 -8.09 -7.50
N SER A 61 1.80 -6.77 -7.28
CA SER A 61 2.88 -5.84 -7.65
C SER A 61 3.80 -5.47 -6.47
N LEU A 62 3.72 -6.15 -5.34
CA LEU A 62 4.64 -5.94 -4.21
C LEU A 62 5.89 -6.82 -4.40
N PHE A 63 7.01 -6.23 -4.83
CA PHE A 63 8.18 -6.99 -5.29
C PHE A 63 9.09 -7.45 -4.16
N LYS A 64 9.20 -6.66 -3.08
CA LYS A 64 10.11 -6.98 -1.97
C LYS A 64 9.76 -6.18 -0.71
N ARG A 65 9.66 -6.86 0.44
CA ARG A 65 9.65 -6.20 1.76
C ARG A 65 11.07 -5.72 2.05
N LEU A 66 11.22 -4.47 2.42
CA LEU A 66 12.48 -3.93 2.94
C LEU A 66 12.54 -4.27 4.43
N GLU A 67 13.57 -5.02 4.82
CA GLU A 67 13.88 -5.40 6.21
C GLU A 67 14.49 -4.25 7.00
#